data_AF-A0A1M3H5V8-F1
#
_entry.id   AF-A0A1M3H5V8-F1
#
_cell.length_a   1.000
_cell.length_b   1.000
_cell.length_c   1.000
_cell.angle_alpha   90.00
_cell.angle_beta   90.00
_cell.angle_gamma   90.00
#
_symmetry.space_group_name_H-M   'P 1'
#
loop_
_entity.id
_entity.type
_entity.pdbx_description
1 polymer ?
#
loop_
_entity_poly.entity_id
_entity_poly.type
_entity_poly.pdbx_seq_one_letter_code
_entity_poly.pdbx_strand_id
1 'polypeptide(L)' 'MKEPGLDDRHRDQDGQIQQKRGDTLNKNLSEPIPQFSPNARLDTMREETGKTSIEDVRRAARNRK' A
#
# COMPACT_ATOMS: atom_id res chain seq x y z
N MET A 1 0.59 -12.77 28.09
CA MET A 1 -0.25 -11.56 28.02
C MET A 1 0.38 -10.64 26.98
N LYS A 2 -0.38 -10.20 25.97
CA LYS A 2 0.12 -9.26 24.95
C LYS A 2 -0.28 -7.84 25.39
N GLU A 3 0.69 -6.96 25.57
CA GLU A 3 0.48 -5.57 25.99
C GLU A 3 -0.40 -4.83 24.96
N PRO A 4 -1.41 -4.05 25.38
CA PRO A 4 -2.24 -3.29 24.46
C PRO A 4 -1.40 -2.12 23.91
N GLY A 5 -1.30 -2.05 22.58
CA GLY A 5 -0.69 -0.91 21.91
C GLY A 5 -1.43 0.39 22.26
N LEU A 6 -0.72 1.51 22.24
CA LEU A 6 -1.14 2.85 22.70
C LEU A 6 -2.36 3.47 21.98
N ASP A 7 -2.98 2.75 21.06
CA ASP A 7 -4.29 3.04 20.50
C ASP A 7 -4.94 1.68 20.26
N ASP A 8 -6.25 1.55 20.50
CA ASP A 8 -7.13 0.39 20.23
C ASP A 8 -7.16 -0.09 18.74
N ARG A 9 -6.11 0.20 18.00
CA ARG A 9 -5.83 -0.30 16.66
C ARG A 9 -5.35 -1.73 16.78
N HIS A 10 -6.30 -2.65 16.68
CA HIS A 10 -6.03 -4.06 16.47
C HIS A 10 -5.04 -4.25 15.30
N ARG A 11 -3.82 -4.71 15.60
CA ARG A 11 -3.01 -5.41 14.60
C ARG A 11 -3.75 -6.69 14.26
N ASP A 12 -3.86 -6.97 12.98
CA ASP A 12 -4.36 -8.23 12.44
C ASP A 12 -3.58 -9.42 13.05
N GLN A 13 -4.25 -10.57 13.12
CA GLN A 13 -3.82 -11.74 13.89
C GLN A 13 -2.48 -12.35 13.45
N ASP A 14 -2.02 -12.05 12.23
CA ASP A 14 -0.77 -12.55 11.66
C ASP A 14 0.43 -11.58 11.84
N GLY A 15 0.22 -10.42 12.45
CA GLY A 15 1.28 -9.41 12.61
C GLY A 15 1.65 -8.70 11.30
N GLN A 16 0.85 -8.84 10.24
CA GLN A 16 1.07 -8.20 8.94
C GLN A 16 0.09 -7.04 8.74
N ILE A 17 0.56 -5.82 9.02
CA ILE A 17 -0.19 -4.56 8.83
C ILE A 17 -1.18 -4.68 7.66
N GLN A 18 -2.48 -4.63 7.98
CA GLN A 18 -3.57 -4.75 7.02
C GLN A 18 -3.24 -3.99 5.73
N GLN A 19 -3.21 -4.71 4.61
CA GLN A 19 -2.93 -4.10 3.31
C GLN A 19 -3.97 -3.00 3.03
N LYS A 20 -3.50 -1.85 2.52
CA LYS A 20 -4.39 -0.78 2.07
C LYS A 20 -5.35 -1.32 1.01
N ARG A 21 -6.60 -0.86 1.09
CA ARG A 21 -7.67 -1.24 0.15
C ARG A 21 -7.29 -0.88 -1.27
N GLY A 22 -7.68 -1.72 -2.24
CA GLY A 22 -7.34 -1.54 -3.66
C GLY A 22 -7.87 -0.25 -4.26
N ASP A 23 -9.03 0.23 -3.81
CA ASP A 23 -9.67 1.47 -4.26
C ASP A 23 -8.98 2.76 -3.76
N THR A 24 -7.94 2.63 -2.92
CA THR A 24 -7.15 3.77 -2.46
C THR A 24 -6.51 4.49 -3.64
N LEU A 25 -6.79 5.79 -3.78
CA LEU A 25 -6.14 6.63 -4.80
C LEU A 25 -4.68 6.91 -4.43
N ASN A 26 -3.81 6.98 -5.43
CA ASN A 26 -2.38 7.26 -5.27
C ASN A 26 -2.09 8.52 -4.44
N LYS A 27 -2.88 9.59 -4.64
CA LYS A 27 -2.77 10.84 -3.87
C LYS A 27 -3.09 10.69 -2.37
N ASN A 28 -3.82 9.64 -1.99
CA ASN A 28 -4.21 9.35 -0.61
C ASN A 28 -3.25 8.36 0.06
N LEU A 29 -2.24 7.86 -0.67
CA LEU A 29 -1.15 7.12 -0.06
C LEU A 29 -0.31 8.07 0.80
N SER A 30 0.21 7.57 1.92
CA SER A 30 1.10 8.36 2.78
C SER A 30 2.28 8.95 2.02
N GLU A 31 2.72 8.24 0.97
CA GLU A 31 3.70 8.74 0.02
C GLU A 31 3.31 8.29 -1.39
N PRO A 32 2.82 9.21 -2.24
CA PRO A 32 2.39 8.91 -3.60
C PRO A 32 3.51 8.30 -4.45
N ILE A 33 3.15 7.40 -5.37
CA ILE A 33 4.05 6.78 -6.33
C ILE A 33 4.12 7.69 -7.57
N PRO A 34 5.25 8.36 -7.86
CA PRO A 34 5.33 9.40 -8.89
C PRO A 34 5.07 8.91 -10.33
N GLN A 35 5.25 7.61 -10.57
CA GLN A 35 5.07 6.98 -11.89
C GLN A 35 3.60 6.76 -12.25
N PHE A 36 2.68 6.92 -11.28
CA PHE A 36 1.25 6.76 -11.50
C PHE A 36 0.51 8.08 -11.31
N SER A 37 -0.62 8.23 -12.00
CA SER A 37 -1.51 9.38 -11.83
C SER A 37 -1.93 9.52 -10.35
N PRO A 38 -2.09 10.75 -9.82
CA PRO A 38 -2.63 10.96 -8.47
C PRO A 38 -4.01 10.33 -8.25
N ASN A 39 -4.78 10.13 -9.31
CA ASN A 39 -6.11 9.50 -9.28
C ASN A 39 -6.07 8.01 -9.69
N ALA A 40 -4.89 7.41 -9.90
CA ALA A 40 -4.77 5.98 -10.11
C ALA A 40 -5.13 5.24 -8.81
N ARG A 41 -5.86 4.12 -8.92
CA ARG A 41 -6.20 3.27 -7.79
C ARG A 41 -5.07 2.27 -7.50
N LEU A 42 -4.94 1.87 -6.25
CA LEU A 42 -3.90 0.96 -5.79
C LEU A 42 -4.04 -0.44 -6.39
N ASP A 43 -5.24 -0.94 -6.62
CA ASP A 43 -5.48 -2.17 -7.38
C ASP A 43 -4.90 -2.09 -8.79
N THR A 44 -5.18 -1.01 -9.53
CA THR A 44 -4.63 -0.79 -10.88
C THR A 44 -3.11 -0.74 -10.85
N MET A 45 -2.51 -0.04 -9.89
CA MET A 45 -1.05 0.01 -9.74
C MET A 45 -0.44 -1.37 -9.43
N ARG A 46 -1.14 -2.20 -8.66
CA ARG A 46 -0.75 -3.58 -8.33
C ARG A 46 -0.84 -4.49 -9.55
N GLU A 47 -1.92 -4.39 -10.32
CA GLU A 47 -2.13 -5.13 -11.57
C GLU A 47 -1.06 -4.77 -12.60
N GLU A 48 -0.78 -3.47 -12.78
CA GLU A 48 0.23 -3.01 -13.73
C GLU A 48 1.66 -3.46 -13.38
N THR A 49 1.97 -3.61 -12.10
CA THR A 49 3.31 -4.00 -11.63
C THR A 49 3.43 -5.49 -11.31
N GLY A 50 2.32 -6.21 -11.23
CA GLY A 50 2.26 -7.59 -10.74
C GLY A 50 2.66 -7.74 -9.26
N LYS A 51 2.56 -6.65 -8.47
CA LYS A 51 2.99 -6.60 -7.07
C LYS A 51 1.81 -6.30 -6.16
N THR A 52 1.83 -6.79 -4.92
CA THR A 52 0.74 -6.58 -3.95
C THR A 52 1.10 -5.58 -2.85
N SER A 53 2.37 -5.47 -2.47
CA SER A 53 2.83 -4.46 -1.50
C SER A 53 3.07 -3.10 -2.17
N ILE A 54 2.70 -2.01 -1.50
CA ILE A 54 2.91 -0.63 -2.00
C ILE A 54 4.40 -0.37 -2.26
N GLU A 55 5.30 -0.88 -1.40
CA GLU A 55 6.74 -0.71 -1.59
C GLU A 55 7.25 -1.43 -2.84
N ASP A 56 6.77 -2.64 -3.10
CA ASP A 56 7.12 -3.40 -4.29
C ASP A 56 6.54 -2.75 -5.55
N VAL A 57 5.31 -2.27 -5.50
CA VAL A 57 4.68 -1.49 -6.58
C VAL A 57 5.54 -0.27 -6.89
N ARG A 58 6.00 0.47 -5.88
CA ARG A 58 6.88 1.63 -6.07
C ARG A 58 8.23 1.25 -6.65
N ARG A 59 8.85 0.16 -6.17
CA ARG A 59 10.14 -0.31 -6.70
C ARG A 59 10.01 -0.77 -8.15
N ALA A 60 8.97 -1.54 -8.47
CA ALA A 60 8.67 -1.98 -9.82
C ALA A 60 8.41 -0.79 -10.76
N ALA A 61 7.64 0.20 -10.30
CA ALA A 61 7.36 1.40 -11.09
C ALA A 61 8.63 2.23 -11.36
N ARG A 62 9.53 2.36 -10.38
CA ARG A 62 10.83 3.04 -10.57
C ARG A 62 11.73 2.36 -11.61
N ASN A 63 11.74 1.03 -11.63
CA ASN A 63 12.58 0.24 -12.54
C ASN A 63 12.02 0.16 -13.98
N ARG A 64 10.84 0.74 -14.22
CA ARG A 64 10.19 0.77 -15.54
C ARG A 64 10.62 1.97 -16.39
N LYS A 65 11.46 2.85 -15.83
CA LYS A 65 11.98 4.07 -16.47
C LYS A 65 13.34 3.82 -17.10
#